data_AF-A0A453N6T0-F1
#
_entry.id   AF-A0A453N6T0-F1
#
_cell.length_a   1.000
_cell.length_b   1.000
_cell.length_c   1.000
_cell.angle_alpha   90.00
_cell.angle_beta   90.00
_cell.angle_gamma   90.00
#
_symmetry.space_group_name_H-M   'P 1'
#
loop_
_entity.id
_entity.type
_entity.pdbx_description
1 polymer ?
#
loop_
_entity_poly.entity_id
_entity_poly.type
_entity_poly.pdbx_seq_one_letter_code
_entity_poly.pdbx_strand_id
1 'polypeptide(L)'
;AETADWQELLDCIALHMPDLMTEYDSSRWRLEPSGQLSTKSLYQAIAPSPGHEALTLIWEIRLPLKIRIFLWQWIRGRLPSGVEVLKRNGPGDGRCP
;
A
#
# COMPACT_ATOMS: atom_id res chain seq x y z
N ALA A 1 15.56 34.21 -27.07
CA ALA A 1 15.67 33.78 -25.66
C ALA A 1 15.51 32.27 -25.63
N GLU A 2 14.30 31.75 -25.82
CA GLU A 2 14.02 30.29 -25.78
C GLU A 2 14.94 29.41 -26.64
N THR A 3 15.30 29.84 -27.86
CA THR A 3 16.24 29.09 -28.69
C THR A 3 17.63 29.02 -28.06
N ALA A 4 18.16 30.16 -27.60
CA ALA A 4 19.46 30.22 -26.94
C ALA A 4 19.49 29.37 -25.65
N ASP A 5 18.43 29.42 -24.85
CA ASP A 5 18.28 28.61 -23.64
C ASP A 5 18.23 27.10 -23.98
N TRP A 6 17.58 26.74 -25.09
CA TRP A 6 17.55 25.37 -25.61
C TRP A 6 18.92 24.89 -26.10
N GLN A 7 19.67 25.76 -26.80
CA GLN A 7 21.04 25.47 -27.21
C GLN A 7 21.98 25.27 -26.01
N GLU A 8 21.88 26.11 -24.98
CA GLU A 8 22.67 25.99 -23.75
C GLU A 8 22.42 24.65 -23.03
N LEU A 9 21.16 24.21 -22.96
CA LEU A 9 20.80 22.90 -22.41
C LEU A 9 21.41 21.75 -23.21
N LEU A 10 21.36 21.82 -24.54
CA LEU A 10 21.94 20.79 -25.41
C LEU A 10 23.47 20.71 -25.25
N ASP A 11 24.16 21.85 -25.16
CA ASP A 11 25.60 21.88 -24.91
C ASP A 11 25.96 21.29 -23.54
N CYS A 12 25.15 21.58 -22.51
CA CYS A 12 25.33 21.00 -21.18
C CYS A 12 25.16 19.48 -21.14
N ILE A 13 24.19 18.94 -21.91
CA ILE A 13 23.97 17.49 -22.06
C ILE A 13 25.08 16.85 -22.89
N ALA A 14 25.55 17.52 -23.95
CA ALA A 14 26.62 17.01 -24.82
C ALA A 14 27.96 16.87 -24.07
N LEU A 15 28.24 17.77 -23.11
CA LEU A 15 29.41 17.68 -22.21
C LEU A 15 29.34 16.50 -21.25
N HIS A 16 28.14 16.03 -20.92
CA HIS A 16 27.88 14.90 -20.04
C HIS A 16 27.09 13.83 -20.77
N MET A 17 27.48 13.51 -22.01
CA MET A 17 26.78 12.49 -22.80
C MET A 17 26.73 11.23 -21.94
N PRO A 18 25.55 10.87 -21.39
CA PRO A 18 25.50 9.78 -20.45
C PRO A 18 25.94 8.56 -21.23
N ASP A 19 26.79 7.74 -20.60
CA ASP A 19 27.09 6.43 -21.11
C ASP A 19 25.78 5.63 -21.02
N LEU A 20 24.93 5.81 -22.04
CA LEU A 20 23.73 5.05 -22.27
C LEU A 20 24.21 3.69 -22.73
N MET A 21 24.79 2.95 -21.78
CA MET A 21 25.05 1.54 -21.88
C MET A 21 23.81 0.92 -22.51
N THR A 22 24.00 0.09 -23.54
CA THR A 22 22.93 -0.66 -24.22
C THR A 22 22.15 -1.61 -23.30
N GLU A 23 22.48 -1.60 -22.01
CA GLU A 23 21.82 -2.36 -20.96
C GLU A 23 20.51 -1.69 -20.57
N TYR A 24 19.46 -2.50 -20.42
CA TYR A 24 18.17 -2.01 -19.96
C TYR A 24 18.26 -1.50 -18.52
N ASP A 25 17.57 -0.39 -18.26
CA ASP A 25 17.37 0.11 -16.90
C ASP A 25 16.78 -1.00 -16.01
N SER A 26 17.48 -1.28 -14.91
CA SER A 26 17.03 -2.26 -13.92
C SER A 26 16.58 -1.55 -12.64
N SER A 27 15.36 -1.84 -12.21
CA SER A 27 14.82 -1.36 -10.94
C SER A 27 15.29 -2.29 -9.81
N ARG A 28 15.99 -1.73 -8.81
CA ARG A 28 16.44 -2.48 -7.63
C ARG A 28 15.69 -2.03 -6.38
N TRP A 29 15.16 -3.00 -5.63
CA TRP A 29 14.50 -2.75 -4.35
C TRP A 29 15.52 -2.42 -3.26
N ARG A 30 15.60 -1.14 -2.86
CA ARG A 30 16.61 -0.67 -1.89
C ARG A 30 16.31 -1.03 -0.43
N LEU A 31 15.11 -1.53 -0.15
CA LEU A 31 14.70 -1.88 1.22
C LEU A 31 15.09 -3.31 1.61
N GLU A 32 15.68 -4.09 0.70
CA GLU A 32 16.18 -5.44 0.97
C GLU A 32 17.60 -5.60 0.41
N PRO A 33 18.53 -6.25 1.13
CA PRO A 33 19.88 -6.51 0.62
C PRO A 33 19.90 -7.30 -0.70
N SER A 34 18.91 -8.18 -0.90
CA SER A 34 18.74 -8.97 -2.12
C SER A 34 18.46 -8.12 -3.36
N GLY A 35 18.04 -6.86 -3.20
CA GLY A 35 17.59 -6.02 -4.31
C GLY A 35 16.24 -6.41 -4.90
N GLN A 36 15.56 -7.42 -4.35
CA GLN A 36 14.27 -7.92 -4.82
C GLN A 36 13.12 -7.31 -4.02
N LEU A 37 12.00 -7.07 -4.70
CA LEU A 37 10.78 -6.60 -4.05
C LEU A 37 10.27 -7.63 -3.04
N SER A 38 10.00 -7.14 -1.83
CA SER A 38 9.29 -7.91 -0.81
C SER A 38 8.09 -7.10 -0.34
N THR A 39 6.92 -7.76 -0.29
CA THR A 39 5.70 -7.16 0.27
C THR A 39 5.93 -6.69 1.69
N LYS A 40 6.74 -7.40 2.48
CA LYS A 40 7.04 -7.04 3.87
C LYS A 40 7.72 -5.68 3.97
N SER A 41 8.83 -5.47 3.27
CA SER A 41 9.57 -4.19 3.33
C SER A 41 8.81 -3.05 2.68
N LEU A 42 8.00 -3.31 1.64
CA LEU A 42 7.10 -2.31 1.08
C LEU A 42 6.12 -1.80 2.14
N TYR A 43 5.37 -2.70 2.77
CA TYR A 43 4.38 -2.31 3.78
C TYR A 43 5.03 -1.68 5.01
N GLN A 44 6.21 -2.13 5.43
CA GLN A 44 6.97 -1.46 6.49
C GLN A 44 7.34 -0.01 6.14
N ALA A 45 7.66 0.28 4.88
CA ALA A 45 8.01 1.62 4.44
C ALA A 45 6.79 2.55 4.26
N ILE A 46 5.71 2.06 3.66
CA ILE A 46 4.53 2.90 3.33
C ILE A 46 3.48 2.93 4.45
N ALA A 47 3.52 1.95 5.36
CA ALA A 47 2.61 1.81 6.49
C ALA A 47 3.41 1.42 7.76
N PRO A 48 4.30 2.29 8.26
CA PRO A 48 5.24 1.98 9.34
C PRO A 48 4.57 1.77 10.70
N SER A 49 3.29 2.13 10.83
CA SER A 49 2.56 1.89 12.07
C SER A 49 2.41 0.39 12.30
N PRO A 50 2.90 -0.17 13.42
CA PRO A 50 2.39 -1.46 13.85
C PRO A 50 0.87 -1.33 13.95
N GLY A 51 0.15 -2.32 13.42
CA GLY A 51 -1.29 -2.38 13.62
C GLY A 51 -1.62 -2.28 15.10
N HIS A 52 -2.79 -1.75 15.45
CA HIS A 52 -3.24 -1.67 16.83
C HIS A 52 -3.09 -3.04 17.50
N GLU A 53 -2.45 -3.13 18.68
CA GLU A 53 -2.10 -4.42 19.31
C GLU A 53 -3.30 -5.37 19.44
N ALA A 54 -4.48 -4.83 19.73
CA ALA A 54 -5.73 -5.58 19.78
C ALA A 54 -6.09 -6.28 18.44
N LEU A 55 -5.71 -5.69 17.30
CA LEU A 55 -5.90 -6.30 15.99
C LEU A 55 -4.97 -7.49 15.76
N THR A 56 -3.74 -7.45 16.29
CA THR A 56 -2.80 -8.58 16.22
C THR A 56 -3.35 -9.78 16.98
N LEU A 57 -3.85 -9.55 18.21
CA LEU A 57 -4.45 -10.59 19.05
C LEU A 57 -5.64 -11.28 18.36
N ILE A 58 -6.49 -10.55 17.64
CA ILE A 58 -7.62 -11.13 16.88
C ILE A 58 -7.17 -12.20 15.88
N TRP A 59 -6.00 -12.02 15.26
CA TRP A 59 -5.50 -12.94 14.25
C TRP A 59 -4.71 -14.11 14.83
N GLU A 60 -4.14 -13.97 16.02
CA GLU A 60 -3.38 -15.01 16.71
C GLU A 60 -4.28 -16.04 17.43
N ILE A 61 -5.43 -15.61 17.95
CA ILE A 61 -6.36 -16.50 18.65
C ILE A 61 -7.02 -17.53 17.72
N ARG A 62 -7.28 -18.73 18.24
CA ARG A 62 -7.93 -19.84 17.51
C ARG A 62 -9.45 -19.66 17.40
N LEU A 63 -9.88 -18.59 16.73
CA LEU A 63 -11.30 -18.37 16.40
C LEU A 63 -11.60 -18.70 14.94
N PRO A 64 -12.85 -19.06 14.59
CA PRO A 64 -13.29 -19.09 13.21
C PRO A 64 -13.10 -17.73 12.52
N LEU A 65 -12.74 -17.75 11.23
CA LEU A 65 -12.45 -16.54 10.44
C LEU A 65 -13.58 -15.50 10.49
N LYS A 66 -14.84 -15.96 10.45
CA LYS A 66 -16.02 -15.10 10.52
C LYS A 66 -16.03 -14.22 11.79
N ILE A 67 -15.61 -14.77 12.93
CA ILE A 67 -15.56 -14.05 14.20
C ILE A 67 -14.39 -13.05 14.20
N ARG A 68 -13.23 -13.44 13.67
CA ARG A 68 -12.07 -12.54 13.56
C ARG A 68 -12.38 -11.31 12.71
N ILE A 69 -13.03 -11.50 11.57
CA ILE A 69 -13.46 -10.41 10.68
C ILE A 69 -14.45 -9.48 11.41
N PHE A 70 -15.42 -10.04 12.14
CA PHE A 70 -16.38 -9.26 12.91
C PHE A 70 -15.69 -8.39 13.98
N LEU A 71 -14.79 -8.96 14.78
CA LEU A 71 -14.05 -8.22 15.80
C LEU A 71 -13.17 -7.13 15.18
N TRP A 72 -12.51 -7.41 14.06
CA TRP A 72 -11.70 -6.43 13.34
C TRP A 72 -12.54 -5.26 12.79
N GLN A 73 -13.76 -5.53 12.29
CA GLN A 73 -14.69 -4.46 11.88
C GLN A 73 -15.15 -3.64 13.08
N TRP A 74 -15.46 -4.29 14.20
CA TRP A 74 -15.93 -3.65 15.41
C TRP A 74 -14.90 -2.71 16.04
N ILE A 75 -13.65 -3.16 16.23
CA ILE A 75 -12.57 -2.34 16.79
C ILE A 75 -12.27 -1.10 15.94
N ARG A 76 -12.44 -1.19 14.61
CA ARG A 76 -12.24 -0.05 13.70
C ARG A 76 -13.47 0.86 13.56
N GLY A 77 -14.57 0.57 14.26
CA GLY A 77 -15.82 1.31 14.11
C GLY A 77 -16.42 1.20 12.70
N ARG A 78 -16.20 0.05 12.03
CA ARG A 78 -16.64 -0.23 10.64
C ARG A 78 -17.62 -1.40 10.59
N LEU A 79 -18.34 -1.67 11.67
CA LEU A 79 -19.37 -2.68 11.67
C LEU A 79 -20.56 -2.20 10.81
N PRO A 80 -21.04 -3.00 9.84
CA PRO A 80 -22.18 -2.59 9.04
C PRO A 80 -23.45 -2.52 9.89
N SER A 81 -24.22 -1.46 9.70
CA SER A 81 -25.56 -1.29 10.25
C SER A 81 -26.55 -2.33 9.69
N GLY A 82 -27.68 -2.53 10.38
CA GLY A 82 -28.75 -3.42 9.90
C GLY A 82 -29.26 -3.06 8.49
N VAL A 83 -29.25 -1.76 8.15
CA VAL A 83 -29.57 -1.26 6.81
C VAL A 83 -28.52 -1.69 5.78
N GLU A 84 -27.23 -1.55 6.09
CA GLU A 84 -26.13 -1.95 5.19
C GLU A 84 -26.06 -3.46 4.99
N VAL A 85 -26.40 -4.24 6.02
CA VAL A 85 -26.54 -5.70 5.94
C VAL A 85 -27.69 -6.06 5.00
N LEU A 86 -28.85 -5.42 5.16
CA LEU A 86 -30.02 -5.67 4.30
C LEU A 86 -29.74 -5.31 2.82
N LYS A 87 -29.05 -4.19 2.55
CA LYS A 87 -28.62 -3.80 1.19
C LYS A 87 -27.77 -4.86 0.49
N ARG A 88 -27.10 -5.74 1.25
CA ARG A 88 -26.26 -6.83 0.74
C ARG A 88 -26.94 -8.20 0.81
N ASN A 89 -28.27 -8.24 0.95
CA ASN A 89 -29.07 -9.46 1.13
C ASN A 89 -28.66 -10.29 2.36
N GLY A 90 -28.09 -9.64 3.37
CA GLY A 90 -27.78 -10.26 4.65
C GLY A 90 -28.98 -10.28 5.61
N PRO A 91 -28.88 -11.02 6.73
CA PRO A 91 -29.91 -11.06 7.75
C PRO A 91 -29.92 -9.74 8.54
N GLY A 92 -30.73 -8.79 8.08
CA GLY A 92 -30.97 -7.52 8.77
C GLY A 92 -32.46 -7.21 8.75
N ASP A 93 -32.97 -6.63 9.82
CA ASP A 93 -34.36 -6.14 9.90
C ASP A 93 -34.52 -4.73 9.30
N GLY A 94 -33.44 -4.20 8.71
CA GLY A 94 -33.40 -2.85 8.13
C GLY A 94 -33.43 -1.74 9.18
N ARG A 95 -33.28 -2.05 10.46
CA ARG A 95 -33.25 -1.07 11.55
C ARG A 95 -31.79 -0.80 11.92
N CYS A 96 -31.42 0.47 12.05
CA CYS A 96 -30.20 0.84 12.76
C CYS A 96 -30.51 0.80 14.26
N PRO A 97 -29.59 0.26 15.10
CA PRO A 97 -29.46 0.72 16.48
C PRO A 97 -29.13 2.22 16.53
#